data_AF-A0A502CYI1-F1
#
_entry.id   AF-A0A502CYI1-F1
#
_cell.length_a   1.000
_cell.length_b   1.000
_cell.length_c   1.000
_cell.angle_alpha   90.00
_cell.angle_beta   90.00
_cell.angle_gamma   90.00
#
_symmetry.space_group_name_H-M   'P 1'
#
loop_
_entity.id
_entity.type
_entity.pdbx_description
1 polymer ?
#
loop_
_entity_poly.entity_id
_entity_poly.type
_entity_poly.pdbx_seq_one_letter_code
_entity_poly.pdbx_strand_id
1 'polypeptide(L)'
;MGGVHIGIVAADTETYRHFADGALFGFVRTGWSEVFMAAPVVWGLLLAAGEILIGSMLLRGGRPARVGWVCTVAFQVLLMLFGWGFWAWSIPAVFVLIRGARTDWQRLGS
;
A
#
# COMPACT_ATOMS: atom_id res chain seq x y z
N MET A 1 -16.08 -9.56 1.60
CA MET A 1 -15.53 -10.54 0.65
C MET A 1 -14.35 -9.90 -0.08
N GLY A 2 -13.11 -10.14 0.36
CA GLY A 2 -11.93 -9.46 -0.22
C GLY A 2 -10.62 -10.27 -0.21
N GLY A 3 -10.61 -11.48 0.36
CA GLY A 3 -9.39 -12.30 0.48
C GLY A 3 -9.12 -13.27 -0.68
N VAL A 4 -10.13 -13.59 -1.49
CA VAL A 4 -10.02 -14.66 -2.50
C VAL A 4 -9.31 -14.20 -3.79
N HIS A 5 -9.29 -12.89 -4.10
CA HIS A 5 -8.55 -12.37 -5.26
C HIS A 5 -7.04 -12.18 -4.99
N ILE A 6 -6.62 -12.00 -3.73
CA ILE A 6 -5.20 -11.77 -3.39
C ILE A 6 -4.37 -13.05 -3.59
N GLY A 7 -4.95 -14.22 -3.33
CA GLY A 7 -4.26 -15.51 -3.52
C GLY A 7 -4.08 -15.96 -4.97
N ILE A 8 -5.01 -15.60 -5.86
CA ILE A 8 -4.96 -15.98 -7.29
C ILE A 8 -4.08 -15.04 -8.11
N VAL A 9 -3.99 -13.75 -7.75
CA VAL A 9 -3.07 -12.80 -8.41
C VAL A 9 -1.61 -12.98 -7.95
N ALA A 10 -1.37 -13.47 -6.73
CA ALA A 10 -0.03 -13.78 -6.25
C ALA A 10 0.68 -14.90 -7.04
N ALA A 11 -0.06 -15.68 -7.84
CA ALA A 11 0.50 -16.78 -8.63
C ALA A 11 1.17 -16.33 -9.93
N ASP A 12 0.80 -15.17 -10.49
CA ASP A 12 1.41 -14.65 -11.72
C ASP A 12 2.45 -13.58 -11.39
N THR A 13 3.53 -14.02 -10.75
CA THR A 13 4.68 -13.18 -10.38
C THR A 13 5.28 -12.43 -11.58
N GLU A 14 5.05 -12.90 -12.81
CA GLU A 14 5.44 -12.20 -14.02
C GLU A 14 4.64 -10.91 -14.27
N THR A 15 3.35 -10.86 -13.88
CA THR A 15 2.54 -9.63 -13.96
C THR A 15 3.14 -8.49 -13.11
N TYR A 16 3.78 -8.82 -11.98
CA TYR A 16 4.47 -7.82 -11.15
C TYR A 16 5.77 -7.30 -11.79
N ARG A 17 6.34 -8.00 -12.79
CA ARG A 17 7.62 -7.59 -13.40
C ARG A 17 7.49 -6.22 -14.05
N HIS A 18 6.39 -6.02 -14.79
CA HIS A 18 6.09 -4.77 -15.49
C HIS A 18 5.58 -3.64 -14.56
N PHE A 19 5.39 -3.93 -13.27
CA PHE A 19 4.81 -3.00 -12.31
C PHE A 19 5.68 -1.76 -12.07
N ALA A 20 7.00 -1.90 -12.15
CA ALA A 20 7.95 -0.80 -12.00
C ALA A 20 8.37 -0.16 -13.34
N ASP A 21 7.93 -0.66 -14.49
CA ASP A 21 8.34 -0.13 -15.80
C ASP A 21 7.99 1.35 -15.96
N GLY A 22 6.87 1.78 -15.35
CA GLY A 22 6.43 3.17 -15.31
C GLY A 22 7.07 4.03 -14.24
N ALA A 23 7.98 3.50 -13.41
CA ALA A 23 8.49 4.21 -12.25
C ALA A 23 9.31 5.45 -12.64
N LEU A 24 9.10 6.53 -11.89
CA LEU A 24 9.66 7.85 -12.20
C LEU A 24 11.18 7.90 -12.02
N PHE A 25 11.74 7.01 -11.18
CA PHE A 25 13.15 7.00 -10.84
C PHE A 25 13.81 5.66 -11.21
N GLY A 26 15.05 5.73 -11.73
CA GLY A 26 15.85 4.54 -12.07
C GLY A 26 16.07 3.60 -10.88
N PHE A 27 16.34 4.14 -9.69
CA PHE A 27 16.58 3.33 -8.49
C PHE A 27 15.33 2.53 -8.05
N VAL A 28 14.11 2.99 -8.36
CA VAL A 28 12.87 2.28 -8.04
C VAL A 28 12.72 1.06 -8.95
N ARG A 29 13.05 1.21 -10.25
CA ARG A 29 13.11 0.10 -11.20
C ARG A 29 14.14 -0.94 -10.79
N THR A 30 15.36 -0.49 -10.50
CA THR A 30 16.46 -1.36 -10.09
C THR A 30 16.14 -2.06 -8.76
N GLY A 31 15.69 -1.32 -7.74
CA GLY A 31 15.30 -1.90 -6.46
C GLY A 31 14.13 -2.88 -6.57
N TRP A 32 13.16 -2.62 -7.44
CA TRP A 32 12.07 -3.56 -7.71
C TRP A 32 12.58 -4.84 -8.38
N SER A 33 13.41 -4.71 -9.42
CA SER A 33 13.95 -5.87 -10.14
C SER A 33 14.98 -6.67 -9.33
N GLU A 34 15.74 -6.03 -8.44
CA GLU A 34 16.83 -6.68 -7.70
C GLU A 34 16.41 -7.16 -6.31
N VAL A 35 15.49 -6.45 -5.63
CA VAL A 35 15.09 -6.77 -4.26
C VAL A 35 13.73 -7.46 -4.24
N PHE A 36 12.72 -6.85 -4.87
CA PHE A 36 11.36 -7.38 -4.84
C PHE A 36 11.23 -8.63 -5.72
N MET A 37 11.72 -8.57 -6.95
CA MET A 37 11.72 -9.70 -7.89
C MET A 37 12.71 -10.82 -7.53
N ALA A 38 13.64 -10.61 -6.59
CA ALA A 38 14.46 -11.71 -6.07
C ALA A 38 13.64 -12.69 -5.22
N ALA A 39 12.57 -12.22 -4.55
CA ALA A 39 11.67 -13.06 -3.76
C ALA A 39 10.23 -12.50 -3.76
N PRO A 40 9.55 -12.44 -4.93
CA PRO A 40 8.29 -11.74 -5.07
C PRO A 40 7.17 -12.32 -4.22
N VAL A 41 7.20 -13.64 -3.99
CA VAL A 41 6.24 -14.33 -3.10
C VAL A 41 6.42 -13.89 -1.65
N VAL A 42 7.66 -13.83 -1.15
CA VAL A 42 7.95 -13.44 0.24
C VAL A 42 7.56 -11.98 0.48
N TRP A 43 7.98 -11.08 -0.42
CA TRP A 43 7.66 -9.67 -0.32
C TRP A 43 6.16 -9.39 -0.52
N GLY A 44 5.50 -10.11 -1.42
CA GLY A 44 4.05 -10.04 -1.61
C GLY A 44 3.27 -10.51 -0.38
N LEU A 45 3.70 -11.61 0.26
CA LEU A 45 3.09 -12.08 1.51
C LEU A 45 3.32 -11.11 2.68
N LEU A 46 4.53 -10.52 2.78
CA LEU A 46 4.81 -9.48 3.78
C LEU A 46 3.95 -8.24 3.58
N LEU A 47 3.72 -7.83 2.33
CA LEU A 47 2.79 -6.75 1.98
C LEU A 47 1.36 -7.06 2.43
N ALA A 48 0.85 -8.23 2.06
CA ALA A 48 -0.49 -8.67 2.46
C ALA A 48 -0.62 -8.74 3.99
N ALA A 49 0.41 -9.24 4.69
CA ALA A 49 0.45 -9.24 6.15
C ALA A 49 0.44 -7.82 6.74
N GLY A 50 1.17 -6.89 6.11
CA GLY A 50 1.18 -5.47 6.45
C GLY A 50 -0.20 -4.83 6.29
N GLU A 51 -0.90 -5.10 5.20
CA GLU A 51 -2.27 -4.62 4.97
C GLU A 51 -3.26 -5.14 6.03
N ILE A 52 -3.17 -6.44 6.37
CA ILE A 52 -3.98 -7.04 7.44
C ILE A 52 -3.67 -6.39 8.79
N LEU A 53 -2.39 -6.12 9.07
CA LEU A 53 -1.97 -5.46 10.31
C LEU A 53 -2.47 -4.02 10.40
N ILE A 54 -2.38 -3.25 9.30
CA ILE A 54 -2.88 -1.88 9.21
C ILE A 54 -4.40 -1.85 9.34
N GLY A 55 -5.12 -2.73 8.64
CA GLY A 55 -6.57 -2.87 8.72
C GLY A 55 -7.02 -3.24 10.13
N SER A 56 -6.33 -4.17 10.80
CA SER A 56 -6.63 -4.53 12.19
C SER A 56 -6.30 -3.43 13.19
N MET A 57 -5.24 -2.63 12.95
CA MET A 57 -4.96 -1.42 13.73
C MET A 57 -6.04 -0.35 13.60
N LEU A 58 -6.56 -0.14 12.40
CA LEU A 58 -7.69 0.79 12.14
C LEU A 58 -8.96 0.36 12.88
N LEU A 59 -9.25 -0.94 12.92
CA LEU A 59 -10.43 -1.49 13.62
C LEU A 59 -10.35 -1.38 15.14
N ARG A 60 -9.14 -1.35 15.72
CA ARG A 60 -8.94 -1.30 17.17
C ARG A 60 -9.25 0.07 17.80
N GLY A 61 -9.30 1.14 17.00
CA GLY A 61 -9.50 2.51 17.47
C GLY A 61 -8.34 3.07 18.31
N GLY A 62 -8.31 4.38 18.57
CA GLY A 62 -7.34 5.00 19.48
C GLY A 62 -5.96 5.29 18.88
N ARG A 63 -4.92 5.24 19.72
CA ARG A 63 -3.50 5.42 19.32
C ARG A 63 -3.05 4.51 18.17
N PRO A 64 -3.38 3.20 18.13
CA PRO A 64 -2.97 2.34 17.01
C PRO A 64 -3.69 2.69 15.70
N ALA A 65 -4.92 3.21 15.75
CA ALA A 65 -5.61 3.66 14.55
C ALA A 65 -4.87 4.83 13.86
N ARG A 66 -4.24 5.72 14.63
CA ARG A 66 -3.41 6.80 14.06
C ARG A 66 -2.24 6.24 13.24
N VAL A 67 -1.57 5.22 13.76
CA VAL A 67 -0.47 4.54 13.07
C VAL A 67 -0.99 3.86 11.81
N GLY A 68 -2.13 3.17 11.89
CA GLY A 68 -2.79 2.58 10.73
C GLY A 68 -3.05 3.60 9.61
N TRP A 69 -3.66 4.75 9.94
CA TRP A 69 -3.89 5.83 8.97
C TRP A 69 -2.60 6.36 8.34
N VAL A 70 -1.54 6.60 9.13
CA VAL A 70 -0.25 7.07 8.62
C VAL A 70 0.37 6.03 7.68
N CYS A 71 0.36 4.74 8.06
CA CYS A 71 0.87 3.66 7.24
C CYS A 71 0.10 3.53 5.91
N THR A 72 -1.23 3.63 5.92
CA THR A 72 -2.04 3.59 4.70
C THR A 72 -1.72 4.76 3.77
N VAL A 73 -1.63 5.98 4.30
CA VAL A 73 -1.27 7.15 3.49
C VAL A 73 0.14 7.03 2.93
N ALA A 74 1.11 6.60 3.76
CA ALA A 74 2.47 6.38 3.33
C ALA A 74 2.56 5.33 2.22
N PHE A 75 1.81 4.24 2.34
CA PHE A 75 1.73 3.21 1.30
C PHE A 75 1.22 3.76 -0.04
N GLN A 76 0.17 4.57 -0.02
CA GLN A 76 -0.36 5.21 -1.23
C GLN A 76 0.64 6.18 -1.87
N VAL A 77 1.41 6.92 -1.05
CA VAL A 77 2.48 7.83 -1.54
C VAL A 77 3.65 7.03 -2.11
N LEU A 78 4.04 5.91 -1.49
CA LEU A 78 5.05 5.00 -2.03
C LEU A 78 4.62 4.41 -3.37
N LEU A 79 3.34 4.06 -3.54
CA LEU A 79 2.79 3.60 -4.82
C LEU A 79 2.92 4.65 -5.93
N MET A 80 2.89 5.95 -5.60
CA MET A 80 3.09 7.02 -6.61
C MET A 80 4.49 6.98 -7.24
N LEU A 81 5.48 6.35 -6.59
CA LEU A 81 6.82 6.18 -7.17
C LEU A 81 6.83 5.23 -8.38
N PHE A 82 5.84 4.34 -8.49
CA PHE A 82 5.73 3.33 -9.55
C PHE A 82 5.17 3.87 -10.86
N GLY A 83 4.72 5.13 -10.91
CA GLY A 83 4.44 5.82 -12.16
C GLY A 83 3.09 6.55 -12.22
N TRP A 84 2.86 7.20 -13.35
CA TRP A 84 1.75 8.15 -13.53
C TRP A 84 0.36 7.51 -13.43
N GLY A 85 0.20 6.24 -13.84
CA GLY A 85 -1.05 5.50 -13.67
C GLY A 85 -1.47 5.39 -12.20
N PHE A 86 -0.49 5.19 -11.30
CA PHE A 86 -0.75 5.15 -9.86
C PHE A 86 -1.11 6.53 -9.31
N TRP A 87 -0.62 7.63 -9.89
CA TRP A 87 -0.99 8.98 -9.42
C TRP A 87 -2.48 9.26 -9.59
N ALA A 88 -3.07 8.86 -10.72
CA ALA A 88 -4.49 9.05 -11.00
C ALA A 88 -5.40 8.38 -9.95
N TRP A 89 -4.94 7.27 -9.37
CA TRP A 89 -5.66 6.55 -8.33
C TRP A 89 -5.26 6.98 -6.91
N SER A 90 -3.97 7.13 -6.65
CA SER A 90 -3.42 7.45 -5.33
C SER A 90 -3.79 8.85 -4.88
N ILE A 91 -3.87 9.85 -5.75
CA ILE A 91 -4.22 11.22 -5.34
C ILE A 91 -5.64 11.29 -4.73
N PRO A 92 -6.70 10.80 -5.41
CA PRO A 92 -8.03 10.73 -4.81
C PRO A 92 -8.06 9.88 -3.54
N ALA A 93 -7.39 8.72 -3.55
CA ALA A 93 -7.36 7.84 -2.39
C ALA A 93 -6.70 8.49 -1.17
N VAL A 94 -5.52 9.11 -1.33
CA VAL A 94 -4.82 9.86 -0.27
C VAL A 94 -5.70 11.00 0.25
N PHE A 95 -6.38 11.73 -0.64
CA PHE A 95 -7.28 12.80 -0.23
C PHE A 95 -8.42 12.29 0.67
N VAL A 96 -9.08 11.20 0.27
CA VAL A 96 -10.14 10.55 1.07
C VAL A 96 -9.57 10.04 2.39
N LEU A 97 -8.41 9.39 2.38
CA LEU A 97 -7.75 8.86 3.58
C LEU A 97 -7.37 9.97 4.57
N ILE A 98 -6.80 11.08 4.10
CA ILE A 98 -6.46 12.23 4.95
C ILE A 98 -7.73 12.84 5.55
N ARG A 99 -8.81 12.94 4.77
CA ARG A 99 -10.10 13.45 5.26
C ARG A 99 -10.70 12.51 6.33
N GLY A 100 -10.64 11.20 6.10
CA GLY A 100 -11.04 10.17 7.04
C GLY A 100 -10.24 10.23 8.34
N ALA A 101 -8.91 10.23 8.24
CA ALA A 101 -7.99 10.33 9.37
C ALA A 101 -8.23 11.59 10.21
N ARG A 102 -8.48 12.75 9.56
CA ARG A 102 -8.82 14.00 10.27
C ARG A 102 -10.10 13.89 11.07
N THR A 103 -11.14 13.29 10.49
CA THR A 103 -12.44 13.11 11.15
C THR A 103 -12.33 12.12 12.32
N ASP A 104 -11.56 11.05 12.13
CA ASP A 104 -11.33 10.02 13.13
C ASP A 104 -10.46 10.54 14.29
N TRP A 105 -9.41 11.33 13.99
CA TRP A 105 -8.59 11.97 15.02
C TRP A 105 -9.35 12.95 15.91
N GLN A 106 -10.32 13.67 15.37
CA GLN A 106 -11.20 14.53 16.16
C GLN A 106 -12.03 13.72 17.17
N ARG A 107 -12.49 12.53 16.79
CA ARG A 107 -13.27 11.63 17.66
C ARG A 107 -12.42 10.92 18.73
N LEU A 108 -11.12 10.78 18.50
CA LEU A 108 -10.19 10.18 19.45
C LEU A 108 -9.58 11.20 20.43
N GLY A 109 -9.84 12.49 20.25
CA GLY A 109 -9.34 13.58 21.09
C GLY A 109 -10.38 14.23 21.99
N SER A 110 -11.67 13.92 21.80
CA SER A 110 -12.80 14.31 22.65
C SER A 110 -13.10 13.26 23.70
#